data_AF-A0A0F7ZG66-F1
#
_entry.id   AF-A0A0F7ZG66-F1
#
_cell.length_a   1.000
_cell.length_b   1.000
_cell.length_c   1.000
_cell.angle_alpha   90.00
_cell.angle_beta   90.00
_cell.angle_gamma   90.00
#
_symmetry.space_group_name_H-M   'P 1'
#
loop_
_entity.id
_entity.type
_entity.pdbx_description
1 polymer ?
#
loop_
_entity_poly.entity_id
_entity_poly.type
_entity_poly.pdbx_seq_one_letter_code
_entity_poly.pdbx_strand_id
1 'polypeptide(L)'
;MSTIYRWGWTPNNQDTTIARFFTLPTRTRRISAIVSRSRSRDTESRIEEALQYLNDVPGARVASVARAFGVPRSRLRYRLEGRQPKAGRPAANLKLSRPEEAALCRYIDRLDNMNLAVRPEFITDAANNILRERSGQADFVIGSKWTSRFLKRHGYFKKLQKKLHAERQAAEDLVRVTQYFQSLEKVVQEQGIPPEDIWNMDETGFRIGVGKDQ
;
A
#
# COMPACT_ATOMS: atom_id res chain seq x y z
N MET A 1 12.66 18.77 2.03
CA MET A 1 13.04 17.47 2.63
C MET A 1 11.82 16.58 2.53
N SER A 2 11.96 15.30 2.18
CA SER A 2 10.82 14.42 1.93
C SER A 2 10.93 13.15 2.78
N THR A 3 9.82 12.71 3.38
CA THR A 3 9.70 11.52 4.24
C THR A 3 8.85 10.47 3.57
N ILE A 4 9.11 9.21 3.89
CA ILE A 4 8.46 8.06 3.26
C ILE A 4 7.41 7.49 4.21
N TYR A 5 6.16 7.38 3.75
CA TYR A 5 5.03 6.85 4.52
C TYR A 5 4.44 5.58 3.85
N ARG A 6 3.73 4.76 4.64
CA ARG A 6 2.95 3.58 4.21
C ARG A 6 1.45 3.80 4.50
N TRP A 7 0.55 3.43 3.58
CA TRP A 7 -0.89 3.35 3.90
C TRP A 7 -1.20 2.04 4.64
N GLY A 8 -1.98 2.14 5.72
CA GLY A 8 -2.49 0.98 6.46
C GLY A 8 -3.43 0.14 5.59
N TRP A 9 -3.15 -1.16 5.53
CA TRP A 9 -4.01 -2.14 4.86
C TRP A 9 -4.69 -2.98 5.94
N THR A 10 -6.01 -2.88 6.06
CA THR A 10 -6.82 -3.73 6.95
C THR A 10 -7.10 -5.07 6.27
N PRO A 11 -6.90 -6.21 6.95
CA PRO A 11 -7.35 -7.49 6.43
C PRO A 11 -8.87 -7.60 6.64
N ASN A 12 -9.64 -7.61 5.56
CA ASN A 12 -11.07 -7.90 5.67
C ASN A 12 -11.25 -9.43 5.74
N ASN A 13 -11.32 -9.94 6.98
CA ASN A 13 -11.88 -11.24 7.28
C ASN A 13 -13.37 -11.03 7.59
N GLN A 14 -14.24 -11.67 6.82
CA GLN A 14 -15.62 -11.94 7.22
C GLN A 14 -15.97 -13.36 6.77
N ASP A 15 -15.74 -14.29 7.68
CA ASP A 15 -16.53 -15.51 7.80
C ASP A 15 -17.80 -15.16 8.57
N THR A 16 -18.99 -15.46 8.02
CA THR A 16 -20.11 -16.03 8.77
C THR A 16 -21.16 -16.60 7.83
N THR A 17 -21.14 -17.93 7.74
CA THR A 17 -22.25 -18.89 7.68
C THR A 17 -23.66 -18.35 7.43
N ILE A 18 -24.35 -18.93 6.43
CA ILE A 18 -25.68 -19.58 6.59
C ILE A 18 -25.85 -20.55 5.41
N ALA A 19 -25.92 -21.84 5.75
CA ALA A 19 -26.42 -22.89 4.87
C ALA A 19 -27.84 -22.55 4.42
N ARG A 20 -28.21 -22.81 3.17
CA ARG A 20 -29.58 -23.19 2.75
C ARG A 20 -29.65 -23.63 1.27
N PHE A 21 -30.10 -24.88 1.15
CA PHE A 21 -30.82 -25.52 0.03
C PHE A 21 -30.06 -25.97 -1.22
N PHE A 22 -29.86 -27.29 -1.25
CA PHE A 22 -29.89 -28.12 -2.45
C PHE A 22 -31.09 -27.77 -3.33
N THR A 23 -30.83 -27.28 -4.54
CA THR A 23 -31.62 -27.62 -5.73
C THR A 23 -30.70 -27.55 -6.94
N LEU A 24 -30.41 -28.70 -7.55
CA LEU A 24 -29.75 -28.79 -8.85
C LEU A 24 -30.67 -28.19 -9.93
N PRO A 25 -30.24 -27.20 -10.72
CA PRO A 25 -30.89 -26.94 -11.99
C PRO A 25 -30.15 -27.78 -13.04
N THR A 26 -30.71 -28.94 -13.35
CA THR A 26 -30.45 -29.68 -14.60
C THR A 26 -30.96 -28.84 -15.78
N ARG A 27 -30.18 -27.86 -16.19
CA ARG A 27 -30.39 -27.19 -17.48
C ARG A 27 -29.06 -26.71 -18.01
N THR A 28 -28.48 -27.47 -18.94
CA THR A 28 -27.30 -27.09 -19.73
C THR A 28 -27.56 -25.71 -20.35
N ARG A 29 -27.05 -24.66 -19.70
CA ARG A 29 -27.13 -23.31 -20.24
C ARG A 29 -26.26 -23.27 -21.48
N ARG A 30 -26.84 -22.92 -22.62
CA ARG A 30 -26.08 -22.67 -23.85
C ARG A 30 -25.04 -21.59 -23.57
N ILE A 31 -23.80 -21.79 -24.05
CA ILE A 31 -22.67 -20.86 -23.97
C ILE A 31 -23.10 -19.41 -24.28
N SER A 32 -24.01 -19.24 -25.24
CA SER A 32 -24.56 -17.94 -25.66
C SER A 32 -25.27 -17.14 -24.56
N ALA A 33 -25.87 -17.79 -23.55
CA ALA A 33 -26.60 -17.13 -22.47
C ALA A 33 -25.70 -16.66 -21.30
N ILE A 34 -24.45 -17.10 -21.26
CA ILE A 34 -23.46 -16.71 -20.23
C ILE A 34 -22.59 -15.55 -20.74
N VAL A 35 -22.27 -15.56 -22.03
CA VAL A 35 -21.49 -14.52 -22.72
C VAL A 35 -22.13 -13.13 -22.63
N SER A 36 -23.46 -13.04 -22.51
CA SER A 36 -24.17 -11.77 -22.32
C SER A 36 -23.90 -11.09 -20.96
N ARG A 37 -23.09 -11.70 -20.08
CA ARG A 37 -22.83 -11.18 -18.72
C ARG A 37 -21.36 -10.89 -18.40
N SER A 38 -20.38 -11.29 -19.22
CA SER A 38 -18.96 -10.97 -18.96
C SER A 38 -18.67 -9.50 -19.34
N ARG A 39 -18.98 -8.58 -18.41
CA ARG A 39 -18.85 -7.12 -18.57
C ARG A 39 -17.50 -6.58 -18.08
N SER A 40 -16.58 -7.45 -17.65
CA SER A 40 -15.28 -7.01 -17.13
C SER A 40 -14.35 -6.53 -18.24
N ARG A 41 -13.74 -5.35 -18.04
CA ARG A 41 -12.68 -4.81 -18.91
C ARG A 41 -11.35 -5.56 -18.73
N ASP A 42 -11.17 -6.24 -17.61
CA ASP A 42 -9.93 -6.96 -17.32
C ASP A 42 -9.89 -8.33 -18.03
N THR A 43 -8.75 -8.62 -18.65
CA THR A 43 -8.57 -9.86 -19.41
C THR A 43 -8.40 -11.07 -18.49
N GLU A 44 -7.83 -10.88 -17.29
CA GLU A 44 -7.59 -11.98 -16.36
C GLU A 44 -8.90 -12.43 -15.70
N SER A 45 -9.79 -11.51 -15.32
CA SER A 45 -11.14 -11.85 -14.85
C SER A 45 -11.93 -12.67 -15.87
N ARG A 46 -11.87 -12.30 -17.16
CA ARG A 46 -12.56 -13.06 -18.23
C ARG A 46 -12.00 -14.47 -18.41
N ILE A 47 -10.72 -14.67 -18.09
CA ILE A 47 -10.10 -16.00 -18.11
C ILE A 47 -10.57 -16.83 -16.92
N GLU A 48 -10.70 -16.24 -15.74
CA GLU A 48 -11.26 -16.91 -14.55
C GLU A 48 -12.72 -17.35 -14.78
N GLU A 49 -13.55 -16.48 -15.34
CA GLU A 49 -14.93 -16.83 -15.73
C GLU A 49 -14.98 -17.98 -16.75
N ALA A 50 -14.06 -17.97 -17.73
CA ALA A 50 -13.94 -19.03 -18.72
C ALA A 50 -13.48 -20.38 -18.12
N LEU A 51 -12.62 -20.35 -17.09
CA LEU A 51 -12.21 -21.55 -16.35
C LEU A 51 -13.36 -22.11 -15.51
N GLN A 52 -14.11 -21.25 -14.84
CA GLN A 52 -15.29 -21.66 -14.09
C GLN A 52 -16.29 -22.37 -15.00
N TYR A 53 -16.55 -21.82 -16.20
CA TYR A 53 -17.41 -22.46 -17.18
C TYR A 53 -16.91 -23.84 -17.66
N LEU A 54 -15.59 -24.01 -17.82
CA LEU A 54 -15.00 -25.30 -18.18
C LEU A 54 -15.14 -26.34 -17.06
N ASN A 55 -15.13 -25.91 -15.80
CA ASN A 55 -15.38 -26.78 -14.64
C ASN A 55 -16.86 -27.17 -14.55
N ASP A 56 -17.77 -26.22 -14.79
CA ASP A 56 -19.22 -26.44 -14.71
C ASP A 56 -19.75 -27.31 -15.87
N VAL A 57 -19.07 -27.29 -17.03
CA VAL A 57 -19.43 -28.06 -18.23
C VAL A 57 -18.28 -28.96 -18.67
N PRO A 58 -18.11 -30.13 -18.02
CA PRO A 58 -17.06 -31.09 -18.39
C PRO A 58 -17.26 -31.56 -19.83
N GLY A 59 -16.23 -31.43 -20.67
CA GLY A 59 -16.27 -31.77 -22.10
C GLY A 59 -16.45 -30.58 -23.05
N ALA A 60 -16.64 -29.35 -22.54
CA ALA A 60 -16.67 -28.17 -23.38
C ALA A 60 -15.33 -27.92 -24.10
N ARG A 61 -15.39 -27.64 -25.42
CA ARG A 61 -14.19 -27.36 -26.21
C ARG A 61 -13.59 -26.02 -25.81
N VAL A 62 -12.37 -26.04 -25.29
CA VAL A 62 -11.60 -24.84 -24.88
C VAL A 62 -11.56 -23.74 -25.95
N ALA A 63 -11.51 -24.12 -27.23
CA ALA A 63 -11.54 -23.18 -28.36
C ALA A 63 -12.85 -22.39 -28.46
N SER A 64 -13.97 -23.07 -28.23
CA SER A 64 -15.30 -22.47 -28.28
C SER A 64 -15.53 -21.56 -27.08
N VAL A 65 -15.07 -21.99 -25.89
CA VAL A 65 -15.11 -21.17 -24.67
C VAL A 65 -14.22 -19.93 -24.83
N ALA A 66 -12.99 -20.07 -25.31
CA ALA A 66 -12.10 -18.93 -25.54
C ALA A 66 -12.72 -17.87 -26.47
N ARG A 67 -13.39 -18.31 -27.56
CA ARG A 67 -14.09 -17.40 -28.48
C ARG A 67 -15.30 -16.74 -27.83
N ALA A 68 -16.07 -17.51 -27.07
CA ALA A 68 -17.26 -17.04 -26.36
C ALA A 68 -16.93 -15.95 -25.33
N PHE A 69 -15.89 -16.17 -24.52
CA PHE A 69 -15.42 -15.21 -23.52
C PHE A 69 -14.46 -14.16 -24.10
N GLY A 70 -14.14 -14.22 -25.40
CA GLY A 70 -13.24 -13.33 -26.13
C GLY A 70 -11.82 -13.24 -25.54
N VAL A 71 -11.29 -14.36 -25.06
CA VAL A 71 -9.93 -14.48 -24.51
C VAL A 71 -9.02 -15.28 -25.45
N PRO A 72 -7.70 -15.01 -25.51
CA PRO A 72 -6.79 -15.80 -26.32
C PRO A 72 -6.76 -17.27 -25.85
N ARG A 73 -6.97 -18.21 -26.78
CA ARG A 73 -7.03 -19.66 -26.50
C ARG A 73 -5.78 -20.16 -25.77
N SER A 74 -4.60 -19.71 -26.17
CA SER A 74 -3.32 -20.11 -25.54
C SER A 74 -3.28 -19.72 -24.06
N ARG A 75 -3.80 -18.54 -23.73
CA ARG A 75 -3.83 -18.00 -22.36
C ARG A 75 -4.79 -18.76 -21.45
N LEU A 76 -5.98 -19.10 -21.97
CA LEU A 76 -6.95 -19.96 -21.27
C LEU A 76 -6.37 -21.36 -21.03
N ARG A 77 -5.72 -21.95 -22.04
CA ARG A 77 -5.02 -23.24 -21.91
C ARG A 77 -3.92 -23.19 -20.85
N TYR A 78 -3.08 -22.17 -20.85
CA TYR A 78 -2.03 -22.02 -19.84
C TYR A 78 -2.59 -21.95 -18.42
N ARG A 79 -3.76 -21.34 -18.22
CA ARG A 79 -4.41 -21.33 -16.91
C ARG A 79 -5.00 -22.66 -16.51
N LEU A 80 -5.56 -23.40 -17.47
CA LEU A 80 -6.01 -24.77 -17.25
C LEU A 80 -4.84 -25.70 -16.85
N GLU A 81 -3.65 -25.45 -17.40
CA GLU A 81 -2.38 -26.11 -17.04
C GLU A 81 -1.76 -25.56 -15.74
N GLY A 82 -2.46 -24.70 -14.99
CA GLY A 82 -2.01 -24.16 -13.70
C GLY A 82 -0.99 -23.01 -13.76
N ARG A 83 -0.69 -22.45 -14.94
CA ARG A 83 0.26 -21.34 -15.05
C ARG A 83 -0.36 -20.03 -14.60
N GLN A 84 0.10 -19.54 -13.46
CA GLN A 84 -0.34 -18.28 -12.85
C GLN A 84 -0.12 -17.05 -13.77
N PRO A 85 -0.88 -15.95 -13.61
CA PRO A 85 -0.60 -14.70 -14.30
C PRO A 85 0.83 -14.21 -14.06
N LYS A 86 1.36 -13.36 -14.96
CA LYS A 86 2.61 -12.63 -14.69
C LYS A 86 2.39 -11.53 -13.65
N ALA A 87 1.21 -10.93 -13.64
CA ALA A 87 0.80 -9.97 -12.62
C ALA A 87 0.81 -10.66 -11.25
N GLY A 88 1.47 -10.05 -10.26
CA GLY A 88 1.61 -10.59 -8.91
C GLY A 88 2.75 -11.60 -8.72
N ARG A 89 3.46 -12.04 -9.78
CA ARG A 89 4.65 -12.88 -9.57
C ARG A 89 5.76 -12.07 -8.89
N PRO A 90 6.36 -12.57 -7.80
CA PRO A 90 7.54 -11.95 -7.23
C PRO A 90 8.67 -11.99 -8.28
N ALA A 91 9.48 -10.93 -8.32
CA ALA A 91 10.63 -10.90 -9.22
C ALA A 91 11.57 -12.06 -8.89
N ALA A 92 11.98 -12.82 -9.90
CA ALA A 92 12.85 -13.99 -9.71
C ALA A 92 14.24 -13.62 -9.16
N ASN A 93 14.72 -12.40 -9.45
CA ASN A 93 16.06 -11.94 -9.14
C ASN A 93 16.04 -10.79 -8.12
N LEU A 94 15.42 -11.00 -6.97
CA LEU A 94 15.53 -10.05 -5.85
C LEU A 94 16.94 -10.13 -5.26
N LYS A 95 17.59 -8.99 -5.10
CA LYS A 95 18.93 -8.90 -4.48
C LYS A 95 18.89 -9.21 -2.98
N LEU A 96 17.79 -8.88 -2.31
CA LEU A 96 17.52 -9.20 -0.92
C LEU A 96 16.54 -10.38 -0.82
N SER A 97 16.71 -11.20 0.21
CA SER A 97 15.78 -12.26 0.55
C SER A 97 14.48 -11.68 1.14
N ARG A 98 13.40 -12.46 1.14
CA ARG A 98 12.13 -12.04 1.76
C ARG A 98 12.27 -11.57 3.22
N PRO A 99 13.00 -12.27 4.12
CA PRO A 99 13.17 -11.81 5.49
C PRO A 99 14.01 -10.53 5.60
N GLU A 100 15.01 -10.34 4.73
CA GLU A 100 15.81 -9.11 4.67
C GLU A 100 14.97 -7.90 4.22
N GLU A 101 14.15 -8.06 3.17
CA GLU A 101 13.22 -7.01 2.75
C GLU A 101 12.22 -6.68 3.87
N ALA A 102 11.70 -7.70 4.58
CA ALA A 102 10.80 -7.49 5.71
C ALA A 102 11.48 -6.74 6.87
N ALA A 103 12.76 -7.03 7.15
CA ALA A 103 13.55 -6.30 8.14
C ALA A 103 13.75 -4.83 7.73
N LEU A 104 14.01 -4.57 6.45
CA LEU A 104 14.14 -3.22 5.92
C LEU A 104 12.82 -2.43 5.98
N CYS A 105 11.68 -3.08 5.71
CA CYS A 105 10.37 -2.46 5.91
C CYS A 105 10.14 -2.07 7.38
N ARG A 106 10.41 -2.98 8.33
CA ARG A 106 10.32 -2.67 9.77
C ARG A 106 11.23 -1.52 10.19
N TYR A 107 12.42 -1.46 9.61
CA TYR A 107 13.36 -0.35 9.84
C TYR A 107 12.80 0.98 9.37
N ILE A 108 12.22 1.04 8.16
CA ILE A 108 11.56 2.24 7.63
C ILE A 108 10.39 2.65 8.53
N ASP A 109 9.51 1.71 8.87
CA ASP A 109 8.32 1.98 9.70
C ASP A 109 8.72 2.49 11.09
N ARG A 110 9.79 1.94 11.67
CA ARG A 110 10.32 2.41 12.97
C ARG A 110 10.82 3.86 12.88
N LEU A 111 11.54 4.22 11.81
CA LEU A 111 12.02 5.59 11.64
C LEU A 111 10.87 6.57 11.42
N ASP A 112 9.86 6.18 10.64
CA ASP A 112 8.66 6.99 10.41
C ASP A 112 7.89 7.24 11.72
N ASN A 113 7.74 6.20 12.56
CA ASN A 113 7.12 6.31 13.88
C ASN A 113 7.87 7.23 14.85
N MET A 114 9.18 7.42 14.66
CA MET A 114 9.99 8.37 15.44
C MET A 114 10.01 9.78 14.81
N ASN A 115 9.14 10.03 13.83
CA ASN A 115 9.08 11.26 13.04
C ASN A 115 10.41 11.61 12.34
N LEU A 116 11.27 10.62 12.08
CA LEU A 116 12.52 10.83 11.37
C LEU A 116 12.31 10.78 9.86
N ALA A 117 12.88 11.77 9.16
CA ALA A 117 12.78 11.86 7.73
C ALA A 117 13.63 10.77 7.04
N VAL A 118 13.02 9.63 6.70
CA VAL A 118 13.70 8.57 5.96
C VAL A 118 13.94 8.99 4.52
N ARG A 119 15.18 9.34 4.22
CA ARG A 119 15.62 9.57 2.83
C ARG A 119 15.88 8.25 2.10
N PRO A 120 15.69 8.19 0.77
CA PRO A 120 16.02 7.00 -0.03
C PRO A 120 17.47 6.52 0.09
N GLU A 121 18.41 7.44 0.33
CA GLU A 121 19.82 7.12 0.49
C GLU A 121 20.03 6.22 1.71
N PHE A 122 19.39 6.51 2.85
CA PHE A 122 19.46 5.66 4.05
C PHE A 122 18.95 4.24 3.80
N ILE A 123 17.89 4.09 3.00
CA ILE A 123 17.36 2.77 2.65
C ILE A 123 18.34 2.01 1.77
N THR A 124 19.03 2.71 0.87
CA THR A 124 20.05 2.14 0.00
C THR A 124 21.24 1.68 0.83
N ASP A 125 21.69 2.51 1.79
CA ASP A 125 22.81 2.19 2.68
C ASP A 125 22.48 1.03 3.62
N ALA A 126 21.29 1.01 4.21
CA ALA A 126 20.82 -0.08 5.06
C ALA A 126 20.77 -1.41 4.29
N ALA A 127 20.28 -1.38 3.05
CA ALA A 127 20.25 -2.56 2.20
C ALA A 127 21.67 -3.00 1.76
N ASN A 128 22.59 -2.05 1.50
CA ASN A 128 23.99 -2.36 1.18
C ASN A 128 24.70 -2.99 2.38
N ASN A 129 24.41 -2.51 3.60
CA ASN A 129 24.93 -3.09 4.84
C ASN A 129 24.49 -4.55 5.00
N ILE A 130 23.20 -4.84 4.78
CA ILE A 130 22.68 -6.22 4.81
C ILE A 130 23.41 -7.11 3.78
N LEU A 131 23.64 -6.59 2.57
CA LEU A 131 24.36 -7.33 1.52
C LEU A 131 25.83 -7.58 1.88
N ARG A 132 26.51 -6.57 2.43
CA ARG A 132 27.91 -6.67 2.84
C ARG A 132 28.08 -7.70 3.95
N GLU A 133 27.20 -7.68 4.94
CA GLU A 133 27.24 -8.64 6.05
C GLU A 133 26.99 -10.08 5.57
N ARG A 134 26.06 -10.27 4.62
CA ARG A 134 25.75 -11.60 4.08
C ARG A 134 26.83 -12.16 3.15
N SER A 135 27.40 -11.32 2.29
CA SER A 135 28.30 -11.77 1.21
C SER A 135 29.78 -11.69 1.60
N GLY A 136 30.13 -10.92 2.62
CA GLY A 136 31.53 -10.60 2.96
C GLY A 136 32.25 -9.80 1.87
N GLN A 137 31.58 -9.42 0.79
CA GLN A 137 32.15 -8.76 -0.37
C GLN A 137 31.59 -7.35 -0.51
N ALA A 138 32.48 -6.36 -0.53
CA ALA A 138 32.12 -4.95 -0.68
C ALA A 138 31.55 -4.62 -2.08
N ASP A 139 31.77 -5.50 -3.07
CA ASP A 139 31.44 -5.25 -4.47
C ASP A 139 29.96 -5.47 -4.80
N PHE A 140 29.18 -6.09 -3.89
CA PHE A 140 27.75 -6.30 -4.06
C PHE A 140 26.95 -5.05 -3.68
N VAL A 141 27.01 -4.03 -4.53
CA VAL A 141 26.24 -2.79 -4.37
C VAL A 141 24.89 -2.91 -5.07
N ILE A 142 23.87 -2.34 -4.43
CA ILE A 142 22.54 -2.30 -5.02
C ILE A 142 22.48 -1.23 -6.13
N GLY A 143 21.86 -1.55 -7.26
CA GLY A 143 21.72 -0.60 -8.37
C GLY A 143 20.87 0.63 -8.03
N SER A 144 21.16 1.75 -8.67
CA SER A 144 20.55 3.08 -8.42
C SER A 144 19.01 3.11 -8.48
N LYS A 145 18.39 2.25 -9.30
CA LYS A 145 16.92 2.15 -9.45
C LYS A 145 16.27 1.17 -8.47
N TRP A 146 17.05 0.46 -7.67
CA TRP A 146 16.49 -0.57 -6.78
C TRP A 146 15.63 0.06 -5.69
N THR A 147 16.09 1.12 -5.04
CA THR A 147 15.39 1.77 -3.93
C THR A 147 14.03 2.31 -4.38
N SER A 148 13.95 2.95 -5.54
CA SER A 148 12.66 3.43 -6.08
C SER A 148 11.70 2.27 -6.40
N ARG A 149 12.22 1.16 -6.94
CA ARG A 149 11.42 -0.06 -7.22
C ARG A 149 10.99 -0.77 -5.93
N PHE A 150 11.86 -0.83 -4.92
CA PHE A 150 11.58 -1.39 -3.60
C PHE A 150 10.44 -0.62 -2.95
N LEU A 151 10.55 0.71 -2.87
CA LEU A 151 9.51 1.58 -2.30
C LEU A 151 8.18 1.40 -3.01
N LYS A 152 8.17 1.44 -4.36
CA LYS A 152 6.96 1.23 -5.16
C LYS A 152 6.33 -0.15 -4.93
N ARG A 153 7.14 -1.20 -4.81
CA ARG A 153 6.67 -2.57 -4.58
C ARG A 153 6.03 -2.75 -3.21
N HIS A 154 6.56 -2.06 -2.19
CA HIS A 154 6.10 -2.16 -0.80
C HIS A 154 5.06 -1.09 -0.40
N GLY A 155 4.64 -0.24 -1.34
CA GLY A 155 3.60 0.77 -1.12
C GLY A 155 4.07 2.01 -0.36
N TYR A 156 5.36 2.30 -0.43
CA TYR A 156 5.96 3.46 0.22
C TYR A 156 6.02 4.66 -0.72
N PHE A 157 5.66 5.85 -0.22
CA PHE A 157 5.61 7.08 -1.01
C PHE A 157 6.34 8.23 -0.33
N LYS A 158 7.00 9.07 -1.13
CA LYS A 158 7.66 10.29 -0.66
C LYS A 158 6.62 11.40 -0.45
N LYS A 159 6.63 12.03 0.71
CA LYS A 159 5.84 13.21 1.06
C LYS A 159 6.78 14.35 1.39
N LEU A 160 6.48 15.55 0.89
CA LEU A 160 7.26 16.73 1.23
C LEU A 160 7.01 17.10 2.70
N GLN A 161 8.07 17.18 3.49
CA GLN A 161 8.02 17.78 4.82
C GLN A 161 8.23 19.29 4.70
N LYS A 162 7.36 20.05 5.38
CA LYS A 162 7.59 21.47 5.63
C LYS A 162 8.79 21.57 6.59
N LYS A 163 9.79 22.38 6.24
CA LYS A 163 10.85 22.71 7.19
C LYS A 163 10.20 23.47 8.35
N LEU A 164 10.47 23.03 9.58
CA LEU A 164 10.21 23.87 10.74
C LEU A 164 11.11 25.11 10.61
N HIS A 165 10.61 26.28 11.01
CA HIS A 165 11.43 27.48 11.04
C HIS A 165 12.58 27.26 12.04
N ALA A 166 13.82 27.49 11.62
CA ALA A 166 15.02 27.18 12.41
C ALA A 166 15.00 27.86 13.79
N GLU A 167 14.43 29.06 13.87
CA GLU A 167 14.23 29.80 15.12
C GLU A 167 13.29 29.09 16.10
N ARG A 168 12.21 28.46 15.61
CA ARG A 168 11.31 27.65 16.44
C ARG A 168 12.01 26.40 16.95
N GLN A 169 12.81 25.76 16.10
CA GLN A 169 13.53 24.54 16.47
C GLN A 169 14.61 24.81 17.53
N ALA A 170 15.24 25.99 17.50
CA ALA A 170 16.20 26.43 18.52
C ALA A 170 15.54 26.92 19.82
N ALA A 171 14.30 27.41 19.74
CA ALA A 171 13.54 27.91 20.90
C ALA A 171 12.70 26.83 21.60
N GLU A 172 12.56 25.63 21.01
CA GLU A 172 11.83 24.51 21.60
C GLU A 172 12.61 23.88 22.77
N ASP A 173 12.31 24.33 23.98
CA ASP A 173 12.66 23.62 25.22
C ASP A 173 11.49 22.71 25.62
N LEU A 174 11.67 21.40 25.39
CA LEU A 174 10.68 20.38 25.71
C LEU A 174 10.27 20.38 27.19
N VAL A 175 11.20 20.70 28.11
CA VAL A 175 10.91 20.73 29.54
C VAL A 175 9.97 21.89 29.84
N ARG A 176 10.28 23.07 29.31
CA ARG A 176 9.45 24.27 29.48
C ARG A 176 8.05 24.09 28.89
N VAL A 177 7.95 23.51 27.69
CA VAL A 177 6.65 23.24 27.04
C VAL A 177 5.83 22.25 27.87
N THR A 178 6.46 21.16 28.34
CA THR A 178 5.77 20.15 29.16
C THR A 178 5.29 20.73 30.49
N GLN A 179 6.15 21.49 31.19
CA GLN A 179 5.79 22.15 32.45
C GLN A 179 4.66 23.15 32.27
N TYR A 180 4.65 23.91 31.17
CA TYR A 180 3.57 24.84 30.87
C TYR A 180 2.23 24.10 30.72
N PHE A 181 2.17 23.05 29.89
CA PHE A 181 0.92 22.30 29.68
C PHE A 181 0.45 21.56 30.92
N GLN A 182 1.36 21.01 31.73
CA GLN A 182 1.02 20.41 33.03
C GLN A 182 0.43 21.44 34.01
N SER A 183 1.02 22.64 34.06
CA SER A 183 0.53 23.72 34.92
C SER A 183 -0.83 24.23 34.45
N LEU A 184 -1.01 24.36 33.13
CA LEU A 184 -2.29 24.74 32.52
C LEU A 184 -3.38 23.72 32.83
N GLU A 185 -3.10 22.43 32.64
CA GLU A 185 -4.04 21.33 32.94
C GLU A 185 -4.47 21.36 34.41
N LYS A 186 -3.52 21.57 35.33
CA LYS A 186 -3.80 21.69 36.76
C LYS A 186 -4.74 22.87 37.06
N VAL A 187 -4.49 24.04 36.48
CA VAL A 187 -5.35 25.23 36.69
C VAL A 187 -6.75 25.00 36.12
N VAL A 188 -6.86 24.41 34.93
CA VAL A 188 -8.15 24.08 34.30
C VAL A 188 -8.96 23.13 35.18
N GLN A 189 -8.32 22.11 35.75
CA GLN A 189 -8.97 21.16 36.67
C GLN A 189 -9.36 21.81 38.01
N GLU A 190 -8.46 22.57 38.64
CA GLU A 190 -8.70 23.21 39.94
C GLU A 190 -9.80 24.27 39.88
N GLN A 191 -9.87 25.03 38.79
CA GLN A 191 -10.85 26.10 38.60
C GLN A 191 -12.12 25.61 37.89
N GLY A 192 -12.17 24.34 37.49
CA GLY A 192 -13.32 23.75 36.79
C GLY A 192 -13.65 24.44 35.48
N ILE A 193 -12.63 24.92 34.75
CA ILE A 193 -12.82 25.67 33.50
C ILE A 193 -13.26 24.69 32.42
N PRO A 194 -14.46 24.83 31.84
CA PRO A 194 -14.92 23.93 30.82
C PRO A 194 -14.21 24.19 29.48
N PRO A 195 -14.05 23.17 28.61
CA PRO A 195 -13.31 23.33 27.35
C PRO A 195 -13.88 24.40 26.42
N GLU A 196 -15.20 24.63 26.47
CA GLU A 196 -15.89 25.69 25.71
C GLU A 196 -15.46 27.11 26.09
N ASP A 197 -14.88 27.31 27.27
CA ASP A 197 -14.40 28.62 27.74
C ASP A 197 -12.90 28.84 27.46
N ILE A 198 -12.25 27.91 26.76
CA ILE A 198 -10.83 28.01 26.37
C ILE A 198 -10.74 28.56 24.94
N TRP A 199 -10.41 29.85 24.84
CA TRP A 199 -10.28 30.56 23.57
C TRP A 199 -8.81 30.76 23.21
N ASN A 200 -8.44 30.42 21.97
CA ASN A 200 -7.14 30.83 21.43
C ASN A 200 -7.21 32.29 20.98
N MET A 201 -6.26 33.10 21.42
CA MET A 201 -6.08 34.48 20.94
C MET A 201 -4.75 34.55 20.21
N ASP A 202 -4.81 34.55 18.87
CA ASP A 202 -3.66 34.79 18.02
C ASP A 202 -3.93 35.92 17.03
N GLU A 203 -2.91 36.75 16.82
CA GLU A 203 -3.02 37.88 15.91
C GLU A 203 -2.86 37.38 14.46
N THR A 204 -3.97 37.30 13.73
CA THR A 204 -3.94 37.01 12.30
C THR A 204 -3.65 38.29 11.52
N GLY A 205 -2.39 38.49 11.14
CA GLY A 205 -2.00 39.64 10.32
C GLY A 205 -2.63 39.59 8.93
N PHE A 206 -3.61 40.44 8.68
CA PHE A 206 -4.11 40.68 7.33
C PHE A 206 -3.09 41.52 6.55
N ARG A 207 -2.47 40.91 5.53
CA ARG A 207 -1.67 41.66 4.56
C ARG A 207 -2.59 42.26 3.50
N ILE A 208 -2.92 43.54 3.64
CA ILE A 208 -3.56 44.33 2.59
C ILE A 208 -2.52 44.53 1.47
N GLY A 209 -2.77 44.01 0.26
CA GLY A 209 -1.98 44.33 -0.93
C GLY A 209 -1.17 43.21 -1.61
N VAL A 210 -1.55 41.93 -1.52
CA VAL A 210 -0.99 40.89 -2.41
C VAL A 210 -2.10 40.20 -3.20
N GLY A 211 -2.70 40.93 -4.13
CA GLY A 211 -3.44 40.32 -5.24
C GLY A 211 -2.45 39.66 -6.19
N LYS A 212 -2.59 38.35 -6.41
CA LYS A 212 -2.08 37.74 -7.64
C LYS A 212 -3.28 37.53 -8.54
N ASP A 213 -3.14 37.92 -9.80
CA ASP A 213 -4.09 37.58 -10.85
C ASP A 213 -4.21 36.06 -10.95
N GLN A 214 -5.46 35.59 -10.98
CA GLN A 214 -5.84 34.18 -11.17
C GLN A 214 -5.69 33.74 -12.61
#